data_AF-A0A2E4YRM5-F1
#
_entry.id   AF-A0A2E4YRM5-F1
#
_cell.length_a   1.000
_cell.length_b   1.000
_cell.length_c   1.000
_cell.angle_alpha   90.00
_cell.angle_beta   90.00
_cell.angle_gamma   90.00
#
_symmetry.space_group_name_H-M   'P 1'
#
loop_
_entity.id
_entity.type
_entity.pdbx_description
1 polymer ?
#
loop_
_entity_poly.entity_id
_entity_poly.type
_entity_poly.pdbx_seq_one_letter_code
_entity_poly.pdbx_strand_id
1 'polypeptide(L)' 'MFKKYFKDPFVEGDEIILNYHQADAVYLYKNGKERGSFKGLDFKQALFGIWLGGKPADTSLKEDMLGND' A
#
# COMPACT_ATOMS: atom_id res chain seq x y z
N MET A 1 4.56 -10.64 10.77
CA MET A 1 4.18 -10.80 9.35
C MET A 1 3.00 -9.90 9.02
N PHE A 2 3.05 -9.19 7.87
CA PHE A 2 2.07 -8.21 7.39
C PHE A 2 0.60 -8.68 7.44
N LYS A 3 0.33 -9.94 7.09
CA LYS A 3 -1.03 -10.53 7.13
C LYS A 3 -1.69 -10.51 8.50
N LYS A 4 -0.93 -10.42 9.60
CA LYS A 4 -1.48 -10.41 10.97
C LYS A 4 -2.33 -9.18 11.27
N TYR A 5 -2.22 -8.12 10.45
CA TYR A 5 -2.96 -6.86 10.62
C TYR A 5 -4.33 -6.87 9.94
N PHE A 6 -4.67 -7.94 9.22
CA PHE A 6 -5.91 -8.13 8.47
C PHE A 6 -6.68 -9.38 8.95
N LYS A 7 -6.82 -9.53 10.27
CA LYS A 7 -7.51 -10.70 10.86
C LYS A 7 -9.02 -10.57 10.84
N ASP A 8 -9.53 -9.34 10.86
CA ASP A 8 -10.95 -9.08 10.73
C ASP A 8 -11.40 -9.18 9.26
N PRO A 9 -12.64 -9.64 8.99
CA PRO A 9 -13.18 -9.71 7.65
C PRO A 9 -13.14 -8.35 6.93
N PHE A 10 -13.01 -8.40 5.60
CA PHE A 10 -13.26 -7.23 4.75
C PHE A 10 -14.74 -7.18 4.40
N VAL A 11 -15.36 -6.04 4.62
CA VAL A 11 -16.73 -5.76 4.20
C VAL A 11 -16.73 -4.65 3.15
N GLU A 12 -17.77 -4.60 2.32
CA GLU A 12 -17.92 -3.54 1.33
C GLU A 12 -17.90 -2.17 2.01
N GLY A 13 -17.15 -1.23 1.43
CA GLY A 13 -16.91 0.09 2.00
C GLY A 13 -15.73 0.17 2.97
N ASP A 14 -15.06 -0.94 3.31
CA ASP A 14 -13.80 -0.89 4.05
C ASP A 14 -12.71 -0.16 3.24
N GLU A 15 -12.06 0.81 3.88
CA GLU A 15 -10.94 1.54 3.30
C GLU A 15 -9.63 1.10 3.95
N ILE A 16 -8.66 0.74 3.11
CA ILE A 16 -7.30 0.41 3.53
C ILE A 16 -6.35 1.48 3.01
N ILE A 17 -5.68 2.16 3.94
CA ILE A 17 -4.67 3.16 3.61
C ILE A 17 -3.30 2.62 4.00
N LEU A 18 -2.38 2.59 3.04
CA LEU A 18 -0.97 2.30 3.22
C LEU A 18 -0.17 3.58 2.91
N ASN A 19 0.19 4.34 3.94
CA ASN A 19 0.84 5.64 3.78
C ASN A 19 2.33 5.58 4.12
N TYR A 20 3.20 6.07 3.24
CA TYR A 20 4.63 6.16 3.50
C TYR A 20 5.00 7.53 4.06
N HIS A 21 5.49 7.57 5.31
CA HIS A 21 5.88 8.82 5.97
C HIS A 21 7.40 9.03 5.86
N GLN A 22 7.81 10.15 5.24
CA GLN A 22 9.12 10.83 5.35
C GLN A 22 10.34 9.93 5.67
N ALA A 23 10.58 8.91 4.84
CA ALA A 23 11.74 8.02 4.98
C ALA A 23 11.77 7.08 6.19
N ASP A 24 10.66 6.93 6.94
CA ASP A 24 10.57 6.07 8.11
C ASP A 24 9.93 4.71 7.78
N ALA A 25 8.61 4.74 7.58
CA ALA A 25 7.79 3.53 7.52
C ALA A 25 6.54 3.72 6.66
N VAL A 26 6.00 2.59 6.22
CA VAL A 26 4.61 2.50 5.75
C VAL A 26 3.70 2.26 6.95
N TYR A 27 2.71 3.12 7.14
CA TYR A 27 1.67 3.00 8.15
C TYR A 27 0.40 2.43 7.50
N LEU A 28 -0.17 1.42 8.13
CA LEU A 28 -1.40 0.77 7.69
C LEU A 28 -2.57 1.26 8.54
N TYR A 29 -3.61 1.73 7.87
CA TYR A 29 -4.89 2.07 8.47
C TYR A 29 -6.00 1.22 7.85
N LYS A 30 -7.01 0.89 8.66
CA LYS A 30 -8.29 0.38 8.18
C LYS A 30 -9.39 1.24 8.77
N ASN A 31 -10.20 1.87 7.92
CA ASN A 31 -11.29 2.79 8.31
C ASN A 31 -10.81 3.89 9.27
N GLY A 32 -9.72 4.57 8.90
CA GLY A 32 -9.09 5.63 9.71
C GLY A 32 -8.34 5.14 10.96
N LYS A 33 -8.45 3.87 11.36
CA LYS A 33 -7.75 3.32 12.54
C LYS A 33 -6.40 2.72 12.15
N GLU A 34 -5.33 3.24 12.74
CA GLU A 34 -3.98 2.66 12.58
C GLU A 34 -3.96 1.22 13.10
N ARG A 35 -3.43 0.32 12.27
CA ARG A 35 -3.22 -1.09 12.60
C ARG A 35 -1.76 -1.37 12.90
N GLY A 36 -0.82 -0.67 12.25
CA GLY A 36 0.61 -0.73 12.57
C GLY A 36 1.50 -0.16 11.47
N SER A 37 2.81 -0.25 11.67
CA SER A 37 3.82 0.30 10.75
C SER A 37 4.88 -0.71 10.33
N PHE A 38 5.45 -0.49 9.15
CA PHE A 38 6.44 -1.34 8.49
C PHE A 38 7.63 -0.48 8.05
N LYS A 39 8.73 -0.60 8.80
CA LYS A 39 9.96 0.15 8.55
C LYS A 39 10.73 -0.43 7.37
N GLY A 40 11.54 0.44 6.75
CA GLY A 40 12.56 0.03 5.80
C GLY A 40 12.20 0.32 4.34
N LEU A 41 13.24 0.67 3.58
CA LEU A 41 13.14 1.00 2.17
C LEU A 41 12.63 -0.18 1.34
N ASP A 42 13.05 -1.40 1.67
CA ASP A 42 12.67 -2.61 0.92
C ASP A 42 11.15 -2.83 0.95
N PHE A 43 10.52 -2.64 2.11
CA PHE A 43 9.07 -2.79 2.23
C PHE A 43 8.33 -1.71 1.42
N LYS A 44 8.82 -0.46 1.49
CA LYS A 44 8.30 0.64 0.66
C LYS A 44 8.43 0.28 -0.83
N GLN A 45 9.61 -0.12 -1.29
CA GLN A 45 9.85 -0.46 -2.69
C GLN A 45 8.96 -1.61 -3.16
N ALA A 46 8.82 -2.67 -2.34
CA ALA A 46 7.93 -3.78 -2.64
C ALA A 46 6.46 -3.35 -2.74
N LEU A 47 5.99 -2.50 -1.83
CA LEU A 47 4.62 -1.98 -1.85
C LEU A 47 4.34 -1.16 -3.11
N PHE A 48 5.17 -0.16 -3.41
CA PHE A 48 4.98 0.68 -4.59
C PHE A 48 5.18 -0.12 -5.89
N GLY A 49 6.03 -1.15 -5.86
CA GLY A 49 6.25 -2.05 -6.98
C GLY A 49 5.01 -2.81 -7.45
N ILE A 50 3.98 -2.94 -6.63
CA ILE A 50 2.69 -3.54 -7.03
C ILE A 50 2.06 -2.75 -8.19
N TRP A 51 2.19 -1.42 -8.21
CA TRP A 51 1.62 -0.57 -9.26
C TRP A 51 2.68 0.03 -10.18
N LEU A 52 3.84 0.40 -9.66
CA LEU A 52 4.88 1.08 -10.44
C LEU A 52 6.02 0.16 -10.90
N GLY A 53 5.98 -1.13 -10.53
CA GLY A 53 7.01 -2.10 -10.87
C GLY A 53 6.97 -2.58 -12.33
N GLY A 54 7.85 -3.54 -12.65
CA GLY A 54 7.93 -4.12 -14.00
C GLY A 54 6.74 -5.02 -14.40
N LYS A 55 6.01 -5.55 -13.41
CA LYS A 55 4.78 -6.33 -13.59
C LYS A 55 3.69 -5.73 -12.69
N PRO A 56 3.03 -4.64 -13.12
CA PRO A 56 2.04 -3.96 -12.30
C PRO A 56 0.76 -4.80 -12.16
N ALA A 57 0.03 -4.60 -11.07
CA ALA A 57 -1.29 -5.19 -10.85
C ALA A 57 -2.33 -4.67 -11.86
N ASP A 58 -2.16 -3.42 -12.32
CA ASP A 58 -2.97 -2.78 -13.34
C ASP A 58 -2.07 -1.89 -14.20
N THR A 59 -2.01 -2.16 -15.49
CA THR A 59 -1.14 -1.45 -16.44
C THR A 59 -1.65 -0.03 -16.70
N SER A 60 -2.95 0.15 -16.93
CA SER A 60 -3.54 1.47 -17.17
C SER A 60 -3.35 2.41 -15.99
N LEU A 61 -3.60 1.92 -14.77
CA LEU A 61 -3.39 2.72 -13.57
C LEU A 61 -1.92 3.15 -13.41
N LYS A 62 -0.96 2.29 -13.80
CA LYS A 62 0.46 2.67 -13.80
C LYS A 62 0.74 3.81 -14.78
N GLU A 63 0.19 3.75 -15.98
CA GLU A 63 0.36 4.77 -17.01
C GLU A 63 -0.21 6.12 -16.54
N ASP A 64 -1.43 6.11 -16.00
CA ASP A 64 -2.09 7.29 -15.41
C ASP A 64 -1.26 7.90 -14.27
N MET A 65 -0.72 7.05 -13.37
CA MET A 65 0.12 7.51 -12.26
C MET A 65 1.47 8.11 -12.69
N LEU A 66 1.96 7.75 -13.88
CA LEU A 66 3.19 8.28 -14.47
C LEU A 66 2.93 9.52 -15.34
N GLY A 67 1.67 9.87 -15.60
CA GLY A 67 1.29 10.98 -16.47
C GLY A 67 1.57 10.71 -17.95
N ASN A 68 1.53 9.44 -18.36
CA ASN A 68 1.63 9.07 -19.76
C ASN A 68 0.21 9.08 -20.36
N ASP A 69 -0.20 10.22 -20.93
CA ASP A 69 -1.44 10.37 -21.70
C ASP A 69 -1.26 9.93 -23.17
#